data_AF-A0A973G0T3-F1
#
_entry.id   AF-A0A973G0T3-F1
#
_cell.length_a   1.000
_cell.length_b   1.000
_cell.length_c   1.000
_cell.angle_alpha   90.00
_cell.angle_beta   90.00
_cell.angle_gamma   90.00
#
_symmetry.space_group_name_H-M   'P 1'
#
loop_
_entity.id
_entity.type
_entity.pdbx_description
1 polymer ?
#
loop_
_entity_poly.entity_id
_entity_poly.type
_entity_poly.pdbx_seq_one_letter_code
_entity_poly.pdbx_strand_id
1 'polypeptide(L)' 'SGRLCVRGSDGWIEVLSLQLEGRKTMEAAEFLRGFRFSEEHPMLL' A
#
# COMPACT_ATOMS: atom_id res chain seq x y z
N SER A 1 -1.28 1.51 12.83
CA SER A 1 -1.88 1.15 11.54
C SER A 1 -1.10 1.88 10.46
N GLY A 2 -0.58 1.19 9.43
CA GLY A 2 0.08 1.83 8.30
C GLY A 2 -0.93 2.32 7.26
N ARG A 3 -0.59 3.34 6.47
CA ARG A 3 -1.40 3.82 5.33
C ARG A 3 -0.78 3.32 4.04
N LEU A 4 -1.60 2.86 3.10
CA LEU A 4 -1.16 2.52 1.75
C LEU A 4 -1.37 3.73 0.85
N CYS A 5 -0.29 4.36 0.42
CA CYS A 5 -0.33 5.51 -0.46
C CYS A 5 0.39 5.20 -1.78
N VAL A 6 -0.17 5.67 -2.89
CA VAL A 6 0.47 5.62 -4.21
C VAL A 6 0.83 7.03 -4.66
N ARG A 7 2.03 7.17 -5.24
CA ARG A 7 2.52 8.45 -5.78
C ARG A 7 1.83 8.72 -7.12
N GLY A 8 1.13 9.85 -7.22
CA GLY A 8 0.62 10.39 -8.48
C GLY A 8 1.65 11.28 -9.18
N SER A 9 1.25 12.02 -10.21
CA SER A 9 2.13 13.02 -10.85
C SER A 9 2.37 14.24 -9.96
N ASP A 10 1.36 14.66 -9.18
CA ASP A 10 1.35 15.92 -8.42
C ASP A 10 0.99 15.76 -6.94
N GLY A 11 0.59 14.57 -6.51
CA GLY A 11 0.32 14.30 -5.10
C GLY A 11 0.41 12.83 -4.72
N TRP A 12 -0.30 12.50 -3.64
CA TRP A 12 -0.44 11.14 -3.12
C TRP A 12 -1.92 10.78 -3.06
N ILE A 13 -2.22 9.53 -3.37
CA ILE A 13 -3.56 8.97 -3.25
C ILE A 13 -3.50 7.89 -2.18
N GLU A 14 -4.36 8.00 -1.17
CA GLU A 14 -4.54 6.93 -0.20
C GLU A 14 -5.46 5.85 -0.79
N VAL A 15 -4.98 4.61 -0.77
CA VAL A 15 -5.75 3.44 -1.16
C VAL A 15 -6.44 2.91 0.09
N LEU A 16 -7.77 2.96 0.11
CA LEU A 16 -8.58 2.46 1.24
C LEU A 16 -8.87 0.97 1.09
N SER A 17 -9.15 0.51 -0.12
CA SER A 17 -9.38 -0.90 -0.44
C SER A 17 -8.80 -1.27 -1.80
N LEU A 18 -8.45 -2.54 -1.96
CA LEU A 18 -7.91 -3.08 -3.21
C LEU A 18 -8.32 -4.54 -3.40
N GLN A 19 -8.23 -5.01 -4.64
CA GLN A 19 -8.42 -6.41 -4.99
C GLN A 19 -7.21 -6.88 -5.79
N LEU A 20 -6.45 -7.84 -5.24
CA LEU A 20 -5.45 -8.56 -6.01
C LEU A 20 -6.14 -9.47 -7.02
N GLU A 21 -5.54 -9.67 -8.19
CA GLU A 21 -6.08 -10.58 -9.22
C GLU A 21 -6.42 -11.95 -8.61
N GLY A 22 -7.63 -12.45 -8.90
CA GLY A 22 -8.13 -13.73 -8.38
C GLY A 22 -8.45 -13.76 -6.87
N ARG A 23 -8.40 -12.63 -6.16
CA ARG A 23 -8.79 -12.50 -4.74
C ARG A 23 -10.06 -11.65 -4.57
N LYS A 24 -10.65 -11.71 -3.38
CA LYS A 24 -11.71 -10.77 -2.98
C LYS A 24 -11.11 -9.41 -2.64
N THR A 25 -11.91 -8.36 -2.78
CA THR A 25 -11.59 -7.02 -2.26
C THR A 25 -11.28 -7.08 -0.77
N MET A 26 -10.31 -6.28 -0.32
CA MET A 26 -9.89 -6.18 1.08
C MET A 26 -9.55 -4.74 1.44
N GLU A 27 -9.62 -4.43 2.74
CA GLU A 27 -9.16 -3.16 3.28
C GLU A 27 -7.63 -3.07 3.19
N ALA A 28 -7.09 -1.87 2.93
CA ALA A 28 -5.65 -1.67 2.83
C ALA A 28 -4.89 -2.06 4.12
N ALA A 29 -5.54 -1.92 5.29
CA ALA A 29 -4.99 -2.38 6.56
C ALA A 29 -4.82 -3.90 6.63
N GLU A 30 -5.70 -4.66 5.98
CA GLU A 30 -5.59 -6.12 5.88
C GLU A 30 -4.45 -6.51 4.94
N PHE A 31 -4.33 -5.81 3.80
CA PHE A 31 -3.25 -5.99 2.85
C PHE A 31 -1.86 -5.74 3.48
N LEU A 32 -1.73 -4.69 4.30
CA LEU A 32 -0.48 -4.33 4.97
C LEU A 32 -0.15 -5.20 6.19
N ARG A 33 -0.95 -6.22 6.50
CA ARG A 33 -0.74 -7.06 7.68
C ARG A 33 0.57 -7.82 7.57
N GLY A 34 1.45 -7.63 8.56
CA GLY A 34 2.76 -8.27 8.59
C GLY A 34 3.83 -7.57 7.75
N PHE A 35 3.46 -6.54 6.98
CA PHE A 35 4.45 -5.69 6.32
C PHE A 35 5.32 -4.97 7.37
N ARG A 36 6.62 -4.94 7.12
CA ARG A 36 7.61 -4.21 7.91
C ARG A 36 8.39 -3.36 6.93
N PHE A 37 8.24 -2.05 7.04
CA PHE A 37 9.08 -1.11 6.29
C PHE A 37 10.49 -1.20 6.89
N SER A 38 11.44 -1.75 6.12
CA SER A 38 12.87 -1.69 6.44
C SER A 38 13.47 -0.56 5.62
N GLU A 39 14.19 0.36 6.26
CA GLU A 39 14.87 1.47 5.60
C GLU A 39 15.99 1.03 4.63
N GLU A 40 16.33 -0.27 4.59
CA GLU A 40 17.45 -0.81 3.81
C GLU A 40 17.21 -0.90 2.28
N HIS A 41 16.05 -0.50 1.76
CA HIS A 41 15.82 -0.42 0.32
C HIS A 41 15.28 0.96 -0.11
N PRO A 42 16.17 1.90 -0.50
CA PRO A 42 15.77 3.24 -0.96
C PRO A 42 15.17 3.27 -2.38
N MET A 43 14.89 2.11 -3.00
CA MET A 43 14.58 2.02 -4.43
C MET A 43 13.07 1.94 -4.70
N LEU A 44 12.30 2.92 -4.23
CA LEU A 44 10.99 3.30 -4.78
C LEU A 44 10.69 4.77 -4.42
N LEU A 45 11.48 5.70 -4.98
CA LEU A 45 11.12 7.11 -5.13
C LEU A 45 11.38 7.54 -6.57
#